data_AF-A0A968MZM1-F1
#
_entry.id   AF-A0A968MZM1-F1
#
_cell.length_a   1.000
_cell.length_b   1.000
_cell.length_c   1.000
_cell.angle_alpha   90.00
_cell.angle_beta   90.00
_cell.angle_gamma   90.00
#
_symmetry.space_group_name_H-M   'P 1'
#
loop_
_entity.id
_entity.type
_entity.pdbx_description
1 polymer ?
#
loop_
_entity_poly.entity_id
_entity_poly.type
_entity_poly.pdbx_seq_one_letter_code
_entity_poly.pdbx_strand_id
1 'polypeptide(L)' 'MDWFQCYHSAGVKIGSNVVIGAGCLIYKSIPSNSVVKNRQNQMIEPLY' A
#
# COMPACT_ATOMS: atom_id res chain seq x y z
N MET A 1 16.66 -4.51 6.00
CA MET A 1 15.61 -5.01 5.08
C MET A 1 14.49 -4.02 5.15
N ASP A 2 14.56 -3.10 4.21
CA ASP A 2 14.07 -1.74 4.32
C ASP A 2 12.55 -1.74 4.34
N TRP A 3 12.01 -1.33 5.48
CA TRP A 3 10.59 -1.21 5.75
C TRP A 3 10.03 -0.14 4.82
N PHE A 4 9.56 -0.56 3.65
CA PHE A 4 8.76 0.26 2.75
C PHE A 4 7.60 0.83 3.56
N GLN A 5 7.52 2.16 3.61
CA GLN A 5 6.61 2.91 4.47
C GLN A 5 5.14 2.51 4.22
N CYS A 6 4.66 1.58 5.03
CA CYS A 6 3.24 1.35 5.25
C CYS A 6 2.87 2.06 6.54
N TYR A 7 2.16 3.19 6.43
CA TYR A 7 1.56 3.85 7.60
C TYR A 7 0.49 2.92 8.17
N HIS A 8 0.85 2.13 9.19
CA HIS A 8 -0.10 1.35 9.98
C HIS A 8 -0.81 2.33 10.92
N SER A 9 -1.99 2.81 10.54
CA SER A 9 -2.91 3.41 11.51
C SER A 9 -3.37 2.28 12.44
N ALA A 10 -3.12 2.42 13.74
CA ALA A 10 -3.39 1.42 14.77
C ALA A 10 -4.84 0.89 14.67
N GLY A 11 -5.01 -0.32 14.13
CA GLY A 11 -6.34 -0.93 13.94
C GLY A 11 -6.50 -1.75 12.65
N VAL A 12 -5.54 -1.69 11.72
CA VAL A 12 -5.61 -2.43 10.46
C VAL A 12 -4.95 -3.81 10.59
N LYS A 13 -5.71 -4.87 10.31
CA LYS A 13 -5.18 -6.25 10.21
C LYS A 13 -4.80 -6.56 8.76
N ILE A 14 -3.57 -7.03 8.55
CA ILE A 14 -3.08 -7.53 7.26
C ILE A 14 -2.96 -9.05 7.36
N GLY A 15 -3.67 -9.77 6.49
CA GLY A 15 -3.64 -11.23 6.43
C GLY A 15 -2.30 -11.80 5.92
N SER A 16 -2.17 -13.12 5.94
CA SER A 16 -0.98 -13.82 5.43
C SER A 16 -0.95 -13.83 3.90
N ASN A 17 0.24 -13.82 3.31
CA ASN A 17 0.43 -13.83 1.84
C ASN A 17 -0.25 -12.64 1.14
N VAL A 18 -0.05 -11.43 1.67
CA VAL A 18 -0.57 -10.19 1.08
C VAL A 18 0.56 -9.42 0.42
N VAL A 19 0.36 -8.99 -0.82
CA VAL A 19 1.30 -8.13 -1.56
C VAL A 19 0.76 -6.71 -1.58
N ILE A 20 1.56 -5.75 -1.11
CA ILE A 20 1.19 -4.33 -1.07
C ILE A 20 2.15 -3.57 -1.99
N GLY A 21 1.60 -2.91 -3.01
CA GLY A 21 2.39 -2.06 -3.90
C GLY A 21 3.01 -0.86 -3.17
N ALA A 22 4.15 -0.38 -3.65
CA ALA A 22 4.78 0.82 -3.09
C ALA A 22 3.84 2.03 -3.16
N GLY A 23 3.86 2.87 -2.12
CA GLY A 23 3.00 4.07 -2.05
C GLY A 23 1.52 3.79 -1.73
N CYS A 24 1.14 2.59 -1.31
CA CYS A 24 -0.22 2.31 -0.83
C CYS A 24 -0.44 2.85 0.59
N LEU A 25 -1.46 3.69 0.80
CA LEU A 25 -1.96 4.03 2.13
C LEU A 25 -3.05 3.05 2.55
N ILE A 26 -2.77 2.18 3.52
CA ILE A 26 -3.72 1.19 4.01
C ILE A 26 -4.43 1.68 5.27
N TYR A 27 -5.73 1.93 5.16
CA TYR A 27 -6.60 2.35 6.28
C TYR A 27 -7.74 1.36 6.56
N LYS A 28 -7.78 0.23 5.84
CA LYS A 28 -8.76 -0.85 5.98
C LYS A 28 -8.06 -2.19 6.09
N SER A 29 -8.64 -3.13 6.84
CA SER A 29 -8.13 -4.50 6.94
C SER A 29 -8.11 -5.19 5.58
N ILE A 30 -7.08 -6.01 5.35
CA ILE A 30 -6.88 -6.74 4.10
C ILE A 30 -6.91 -8.25 4.42
N PRO A 31 -7.75 -9.04 3.74
CA PRO A 31 -7.79 -10.48 3.94
C PRO A 31 -6.53 -11.17 3.38
N SER A 32 -6.23 -12.37 3.88
CA SER A 32 -5.11 -13.20 3.38
C SER A 32 -5.22 -13.47 1.87
N ASN A 33 -4.10 -13.75 1.21
CA ASN A 33 -4.02 -14.03 -0.24
C ASN A 33 -4.55 -12.88 -1.13
N SER A 34 -4.27 -11.64 -0.75
CA SER A 34 -4.75 -10.45 -1.48
C SER A 34 -3.59 -9.62 -2.04
N VAL A 35 -3.86 -8.92 -3.14
CA VAL A 35 -2.91 -7.98 -3.74
C VAL A 35 -3.52 -6.58 -3.72
N VAL A 36 -2.91 -5.68 -2.96
CA VAL A 36 -3.30 -4.26 -2.94
C VAL A 36 -2.43 -3.49 -3.91
N LYS A 37 -3.07 -2.90 -4.91
CA LYS A 37 -2.43 -2.06 -5.92
C LYS A 37 -2.95 -0.63 -5.75
N ASN A 38 -2.02 0.32 -5.62
CA ASN A 38 -2.39 1.72 -5.70
C ASN A 38 -2.72 2.04 -7.15
N ARG A 39 -3.98 2.37 -7.45
CA ARG A 39 -4.39 2.84 -8.77
C ARG A 39 -4.28 4.36 -8.83
N GLN A 40 -3.07 4.87 -8.66
CA GLN A 40 -2.76 6.27 -8.88
C GLN A 40 -2.58 6.48 -10.38
N ASN A 41 -3.29 7.46 -10.94
CA ASN A 41 -2.92 7.98 -12.25
C ASN A 41 -1.66 8.82 -12.04
N GLN A 42 -0.49 8.26 -12.35
CA GLN A 42 0.78 8.99 -12.21
C GLN A 42 0.75 10.20 -13.15
N MET A 43 0.46 11.37 -12.60
CA MET A 43 0.60 12.64 -13.30
C MET A 43 2.05 13.06 -13.17
N ILE A 44 2.76 13.03 -14.29
CA ILE A 44 4.15 13.43 -14.39
C ILE A 44 4.13 14.82 -15.02
N GLU A 45 4.30 15.85 -14.19
CA GLU A 45 4.43 17.22 -14.66
C GLU A 45 5.92 17.55 -14.78
N PRO A 46 6.47 17.72 -16.00
CA PRO A 46 7.83 18.19 -16.15
C PRO A 46 7.93 19.63 -15.65
N LEU A 47 8.95 19.89 -14.84
CA LEU A 47 9.27 21.23 -14.36
C LEU A 47 10.24 21.91 -15.33
N TYR A 48 9.79 22.26 -16.54
CA TYR A 48 10.22 23.39 -17.37
C TYR A 48 9.52 23.37 -18.74
#